data_AF-A0A418ZVE6-F1
#
_entry.id   AF-A0A418ZVE6-F1
#
_cell.length_a   1.000
_cell.length_b   1.000
_cell.length_c   1.000
_cell.angle_alpha   90.00
_cell.angle_beta   90.00
_cell.angle_gamma   90.00
#
_symmetry.space_group_name_H-M   'P 1'
#
loop_
_entity.id
_entity.type
_entity.pdbx_description
1 polymer ?
#
loop_
_entity_poly.entity_id
_entity_poly.type
_entity_poly.pdbx_seq_one_letter_code
_entity_poly.pdbx_strand_id
1 'polypeptide(L)'
;MSGFLNALARAPWVAVGELLGNRPLVVLAPHPDDETLGCGALLFDASARGNECHVICVTDGSRSHPRSRQWPAPQLAQERQAELRRAVAILAPQARVRWLGHRDCAAPSDADTAREIAGLVPDHALVMASWDGDPHIDHERVARLACHMAAHRPDIALAFYPIWGRFGKHTAPARMIRASAAARAAKAAALACHRTQMSTLIDDDDGGFVMEDWRQAHFLGHAEIVIAP
;
A
#
# COMPACT_ATOMS: atom_id res chain seq x y z
N MET A 1 -6.25 14.85 18.05
CA MET A 1 -7.28 14.34 17.12
C MET A 1 -6.82 14.62 15.70
N SER A 2 -6.80 13.62 14.82
CA SER A 2 -6.44 13.80 13.40
C SER A 2 -7.57 14.53 12.66
N GLY A 3 -7.22 15.53 11.85
CA GLY A 3 -8.19 16.25 11.01
C GLY A 3 -8.80 15.34 9.93
N PHE A 4 -7.98 14.43 9.38
CA PHE A 4 -8.40 13.48 8.35
C PHE A 4 -9.43 12.47 8.89
N LEU A 5 -9.13 11.80 10.02
CA LEU A 5 -10.06 10.82 10.60
C LEU A 5 -11.41 11.45 11.00
N ASN A 6 -11.39 12.70 11.48
CA ASN A 6 -12.62 13.44 11.76
C ASN A 6 -13.44 13.71 10.50
N ALA A 7 -12.79 14.05 9.38
CA ALA A 7 -13.46 14.24 8.10
C ALA A 7 -14.06 12.94 7.55
N LEU A 8 -13.40 11.80 7.77
CA LEU A 8 -13.89 10.48 7.34
C LEU A 8 -15.19 10.04 8.01
N ALA A 9 -15.52 10.55 9.21
CA ALA A 9 -16.77 10.21 9.89
C ALA A 9 -18.03 10.54 9.06
N ARG A 10 -17.90 11.44 8.06
CA ARG A 10 -18.97 11.82 7.13
C ARG A 10 -18.71 11.36 5.69
N ALA A 11 -17.61 10.63 5.44
CA ALA A 11 -17.27 10.17 4.11
C ALA A 11 -18.28 9.11 3.62
N PRO A 12 -18.68 9.16 2.34
CA PRO A 12 -19.56 8.14 1.78
C PRO A 12 -18.83 6.80 1.68
N TRP A 13 -19.60 5.72 1.71
CA TRP A 13 -19.08 4.38 1.51
C TRP A 13 -19.05 4.02 0.01
N VAL A 14 -18.18 3.09 -0.35
CA VAL A 14 -18.12 2.46 -1.68
C VAL A 14 -18.02 0.95 -1.54
N ALA A 15 -18.80 0.21 -2.30
CA ALA A 15 -18.61 -1.24 -2.39
C ALA A 15 -17.45 -1.55 -3.34
N VAL A 16 -16.68 -2.61 -3.07
CA VAL A 16 -15.55 -3.02 -3.94
C VAL A 16 -15.98 -3.21 -5.40
N GLY A 17 -17.16 -3.81 -5.63
CA GLY A 17 -17.71 -3.98 -6.98
C GLY A 17 -18.11 -2.67 -7.68
N GLU A 18 -18.51 -1.65 -6.93
CA GLU A 18 -18.78 -0.31 -7.47
C GLU A 18 -17.48 0.42 -7.80
N LEU A 19 -16.45 0.27 -6.95
CA LEU A 19 -15.14 0.89 -7.14
C LEU A 19 -14.41 0.33 -8.37
N LEU A 20 -14.41 -1.00 -8.54
CA LEU A 20 -13.63 -1.67 -9.58
C LEU A 20 -14.43 -2.01 -10.84
N GLY A 21 -15.73 -2.30 -10.72
CA GLY A 21 -16.45 -3.02 -11.77
C GLY A 21 -15.71 -4.30 -12.14
N ASN A 22 -15.36 -4.46 -13.42
CA ASN A 22 -14.56 -5.57 -13.94
C ASN A 22 -13.08 -5.20 -14.20
N ARG A 23 -12.64 -4.00 -13.78
CA ARG A 23 -11.26 -3.55 -14.04
C ARG A 23 -10.26 -4.40 -13.25
N PRO A 24 -9.04 -4.62 -13.78
CA PRO A 24 -7.92 -5.05 -12.95
C PRO A 24 -7.64 -4.06 -11.83
N LEU A 25 -7.17 -4.55 -10.69
CA LEU A 25 -6.68 -3.74 -9.59
C LEU A 25 -5.14 -3.83 -9.56
N VAL A 26 -4.48 -2.67 -9.58
CA VAL A 26 -3.04 -2.57 -9.31
C VAL A 26 -2.83 -1.76 -8.05
N VAL A 27 -2.12 -2.32 -7.07
CA VAL A 27 -1.64 -1.59 -5.90
C VAL A 27 -0.17 -1.25 -6.11
N LEU A 28 0.13 0.04 -6.23
CA LEU A 28 1.48 0.59 -6.32
C LEU A 28 1.94 1.01 -4.91
N ALA A 29 2.65 0.09 -4.25
CA ALA A 29 3.06 0.23 -2.86
C ALA A 29 4.45 0.84 -2.74
N PRO A 30 4.64 1.95 -1.99
CA PRO A 30 5.96 2.49 -1.72
C PRO A 30 6.88 1.46 -1.06
N HIS A 31 6.43 0.86 0.04
CA HIS A 31 7.19 -0.14 0.80
C HIS A 31 6.46 -1.49 0.91
N PRO A 32 7.17 -2.55 1.33
CA PRO A 32 6.56 -3.84 1.64
C PRO A 32 5.82 -3.75 2.98
N ASP A 33 4.48 -3.74 2.95
CA ASP A 33 3.49 -3.62 4.05
C ASP A 33 2.36 -2.64 3.68
N ASP A 34 2.69 -1.59 2.92
CA ASP A 34 1.75 -0.54 2.49
C ASP A 34 0.57 -1.12 1.67
N GLU A 35 0.80 -2.18 0.89
CA GLU A 35 -0.26 -2.86 0.14
C GLU A 35 -1.29 -3.50 1.08
N THR A 36 -0.81 -4.05 2.20
CA THR A 36 -1.65 -4.71 3.20
C THR A 36 -2.32 -3.67 4.09
N LEU A 37 -1.59 -2.65 4.54
CA LEU A 37 -2.09 -1.57 5.39
C LEU A 37 -3.18 -0.75 4.68
N GLY A 38 -2.91 -0.34 3.44
CA GLY A 38 -3.75 0.55 2.66
C GLY A 38 -4.86 -0.15 1.87
N CYS A 39 -4.59 -1.35 1.35
CA CYS A 39 -5.44 -2.01 0.35
C CYS A 39 -5.61 -3.51 0.57
N GLY A 40 -5.25 -4.07 1.73
CA GLY A 40 -5.29 -5.51 1.96
C GLY A 40 -6.71 -6.09 1.83
N ALA A 41 -7.70 -5.43 2.42
CA ALA A 41 -9.08 -5.88 2.35
C ALA A 41 -9.64 -5.71 0.92
N LEU A 42 -9.30 -4.60 0.25
CA LEU A 42 -9.61 -4.37 -1.16
C LEU A 42 -9.03 -5.45 -2.07
N LEU A 43 -7.75 -5.82 -1.91
CA LEU A 43 -7.09 -6.89 -2.67
C LEU A 43 -7.82 -8.22 -2.51
N PHE A 44 -8.20 -8.57 -1.27
CA PHE A 44 -8.92 -9.81 -1.00
C PHE A 44 -10.29 -9.85 -1.67
N ASP A 45 -11.10 -8.81 -1.47
CA ASP A 45 -12.43 -8.76 -2.07
C ASP A 45 -12.37 -8.66 -3.60
N ALA A 46 -11.37 -7.96 -4.17
CA ALA A 46 -11.15 -7.90 -5.61
C ALA A 46 -10.80 -9.29 -6.17
N SER A 47 -9.86 -9.99 -5.55
CA SER A 47 -9.47 -11.35 -5.94
C SER A 47 -10.65 -12.33 -5.83
N ALA A 48 -11.43 -12.25 -4.76
CA ALA A 48 -12.60 -13.11 -4.55
C ALA A 48 -13.71 -12.86 -5.58
N ARG A 49 -13.77 -11.65 -6.16
CA ARG A 49 -14.70 -11.28 -7.24
C ARG A 49 -14.18 -11.63 -8.63
N GLY A 50 -12.95 -12.14 -8.74
CA GLY A 50 -12.33 -12.49 -10.02
C GLY A 50 -11.68 -11.32 -10.75
N ASN A 51 -11.50 -10.16 -10.11
CA ASN A 51 -10.70 -9.08 -10.68
C ASN A 51 -9.22 -9.52 -10.74
N GLU A 52 -8.55 -9.28 -11.87
CA GLU A 52 -7.11 -9.48 -11.94
C GLU A 52 -6.41 -8.52 -10.98
N CYS A 53 -5.54 -9.06 -10.11
CA CYS A 53 -4.86 -8.27 -9.07
C CYS A 53 -3.35 -8.23 -9.32
N HIS A 54 -2.76 -7.05 -9.14
CA HIS A 54 -1.32 -6.82 -9.21
C HIS A 54 -0.86 -6.04 -7.99
N VAL A 55 0.32 -6.36 -7.50
CA VAL A 55 1.02 -5.58 -6.47
C VAL A 55 2.41 -5.24 -7.00
N ILE A 56 2.68 -3.95 -7.15
CA ILE A 56 3.98 -3.43 -7.57
C ILE A 56 4.57 -2.72 -6.35
N CYS A 57 5.59 -3.32 -5.74
CA CYS A 57 6.32 -2.73 -4.64
C CYS A 57 7.54 -1.97 -5.17
N VAL A 58 7.60 -0.67 -4.87
CA VAL A 58 8.54 0.26 -5.49
C VAL A 58 9.90 0.20 -4.81
N THR A 59 9.95 0.30 -3.48
CA THR A 59 11.21 0.30 -2.73
C THR A 59 11.41 -0.96 -1.90
N ASP A 60 12.66 -1.17 -1.49
CA ASP A 60 13.09 -2.37 -0.79
C ASP A 60 12.80 -2.37 0.72
N GLY A 61 12.36 -1.24 1.28
CA GLY A 61 12.07 -1.09 2.71
C GLY A 61 13.28 -1.31 3.62
N SER A 62 14.51 -1.23 3.10
CA SER A 62 15.72 -1.66 3.80
C SER A 62 16.24 -0.69 4.87
N ARG A 63 15.66 0.51 5.00
CA ARG A 63 16.16 1.56 5.89
C ARG A 63 15.41 1.68 7.21
N SER A 64 14.49 0.77 7.51
CA SER A 64 13.75 0.80 8.78
C SER A 64 14.62 0.53 10.00
N HIS A 65 15.73 -0.22 9.87
CA HIS A 65 16.62 -0.60 10.98
C HIS A 65 18.11 -0.40 10.61
N PRO A 66 18.56 0.84 10.36
CA PRO A 66 19.87 1.10 9.75
C PRO A 66 21.07 0.74 10.65
N ARG A 67 20.87 0.53 11.96
CA ARG A 67 21.95 0.20 12.91
C ARG A 67 21.91 -1.27 13.36
N SER A 68 20.92 -2.05 12.91
CA SER A 68 20.86 -3.48 13.21
C SER A 68 22.07 -4.21 12.63
N ARG A 69 22.72 -5.02 13.47
CA ARG A 69 23.82 -5.91 13.05
C ARG A 69 23.28 -7.29 12.69
N GLN A 70 22.16 -7.71 13.30
CA GLN A 70 21.47 -8.95 12.99
C GLN A 70 20.72 -8.90 11.65
N TRP A 71 20.25 -7.71 11.26
CA TRP A 71 19.47 -7.47 10.04
C TRP A 71 20.08 -6.35 9.19
N PRO A 72 21.28 -6.54 8.61
CA PRO A 72 21.85 -5.58 7.69
C PRO A 72 20.94 -5.37 6.47
N ALA A 73 20.97 -4.17 5.90
CA ALA A 73 20.01 -3.71 4.88
C ALA A 73 19.71 -4.71 3.73
N PRO A 74 20.69 -5.41 3.12
CA PRO A 74 20.40 -6.39 2.07
C PRO A 74 19.58 -7.59 2.57
N GLN A 75 19.86 -8.07 3.79
CA GLN A 75 19.12 -9.17 4.40
C GLN A 75 17.71 -8.73 4.80
N LEU A 76 17.58 -7.52 5.35
CA LEU A 76 16.29 -6.94 5.68
C LEU A 76 15.40 -6.76 4.44
N ALA A 77 15.96 -6.26 3.33
CA ALA A 77 15.25 -6.15 2.06
C ALA A 77 14.71 -7.50 1.55
N GLN A 78 15.54 -8.56 1.63
CA GLN A 78 15.14 -9.90 1.22
C GLN A 78 14.01 -10.45 2.08
N GLU A 79 14.09 -10.28 3.40
CA GLU A 79 13.01 -10.72 4.30
C GLU A 79 11.73 -9.93 4.04
N ARG A 80 11.80 -8.60 3.95
CA ARG A 80 10.62 -7.77 3.65
C ARG A 80 9.98 -8.13 2.30
N GLN A 81 10.78 -8.51 1.30
CA GLN A 81 10.25 -9.06 0.04
C GLN A 81 9.52 -10.40 0.26
N ALA A 82 10.04 -11.27 1.11
CA ALA A 82 9.40 -12.54 1.44
C ALA A 82 8.11 -12.33 2.26
N GLU A 83 8.10 -11.37 3.20
CA GLU A 83 6.93 -10.95 3.97
C GLU A 83 5.80 -10.46 3.06
N LEU A 84 6.11 -9.55 2.13
CA LEU A 84 5.19 -9.10 1.10
C LEU A 84 4.59 -10.26 0.29
N ARG A 85 5.41 -11.19 -0.18
CA ARG A 85 4.91 -12.34 -0.95
C ARG A 85 3.98 -13.23 -0.13
N ARG A 86 4.29 -13.48 1.15
CA ARG A 86 3.42 -14.25 2.05
C ARG A 86 2.10 -13.52 2.32
N ALA A 87 2.16 -12.22 2.58
CA ALA A 87 0.98 -11.39 2.77
C ALA A 87 0.08 -11.41 1.53
N VAL A 88 0.63 -11.14 0.34
CA VAL A 88 -0.15 -11.15 -0.91
C VAL A 88 -0.69 -12.54 -1.24
N ALA A 89 0.03 -13.62 -0.92
CA ALA A 89 -0.48 -14.98 -1.11
C ALA A 89 -1.74 -15.27 -0.26
N ILE A 90 -1.90 -14.62 0.89
CA ILE A 90 -3.13 -14.69 1.71
C ILE A 90 -4.24 -13.84 1.10
N LEU A 91 -3.90 -12.63 0.65
CA LEU A 91 -4.87 -11.65 0.17
C LEU A 91 -5.41 -12.00 -1.22
N ALA A 92 -4.53 -12.28 -2.16
CA ALA A 92 -4.85 -12.53 -3.56
C ALA A 92 -3.85 -13.56 -4.13
N PRO A 93 -4.09 -14.87 -3.94
CA PRO A 93 -3.13 -15.93 -4.29
C PRO A 93 -2.69 -15.95 -5.76
N GLN A 94 -3.53 -15.44 -6.66
CA GLN A 94 -3.27 -15.35 -8.10
C GLN A 94 -2.70 -13.99 -8.53
N ALA A 95 -2.46 -13.08 -7.58
CA ALA A 95 -1.96 -11.76 -7.90
C ALA A 95 -0.54 -11.82 -8.45
N ARG A 96 -0.27 -10.96 -9.44
CA ARG A 96 1.09 -10.76 -9.94
C ARG A 96 1.82 -9.81 -9.02
N VAL A 97 2.84 -10.31 -8.33
CA VAL A 97 3.73 -9.49 -7.49
C VAL A 97 4.96 -9.08 -8.30
N ARG A 98 5.24 -7.78 -8.33
CA ARG A 98 6.45 -7.18 -8.92
C ARG A 98 7.19 -6.43 -7.82
N TRP A 99 8.49 -6.67 -7.76
CA TRP A 99 9.41 -5.99 -6.86
C TRP A 99 10.39 -5.20 -7.71
N LEU A 100 10.34 -3.88 -7.63
CA LEU A 100 11.23 -3.02 -8.40
C LEU A 100 12.59 -2.86 -7.71
N GLY A 101 12.61 -2.91 -6.38
CA GLY A 101 13.84 -2.95 -5.59
C GLY A 101 14.62 -1.64 -5.59
N HIS A 102 13.95 -0.49 -5.81
CA HIS A 102 14.58 0.80 -5.56
C HIS A 102 14.94 0.90 -4.08
N ARG A 103 16.02 1.61 -3.76
CA ARG A 103 16.41 1.78 -2.36
C ARG A 103 15.33 2.57 -1.61
N ASP A 104 15.02 2.14 -0.40
CA ASP A 104 14.18 2.89 0.54
C ASP A 104 14.65 4.36 0.72
N CYS A 105 13.69 5.27 0.79
CA CYS A 105 13.79 6.72 0.71
C CYS A 105 14.38 7.27 -0.61
N ALA A 106 14.39 6.45 -1.66
CA ALA A 106 14.89 6.79 -2.98
C ALA A 106 13.96 6.26 -4.10
N ALA A 107 12.65 6.17 -3.85
CA ALA A 107 11.68 5.93 -4.91
C ALA A 107 11.92 6.90 -6.08
N PRO A 108 11.82 6.44 -7.33
CA PRO A 108 11.89 7.33 -8.48
C PRO A 108 10.66 8.24 -8.53
N SER A 109 10.73 9.32 -9.28
CA SER A 109 9.58 10.22 -9.48
C SER A 109 9.59 10.90 -10.85
N ASP A 110 10.46 10.47 -11.76
CA ASP A 110 10.58 10.99 -13.11
C ASP A 110 9.60 10.30 -14.08
N ALA A 111 9.30 11.00 -15.17
CA ALA A 111 8.32 10.54 -16.16
C ALA A 111 8.81 9.33 -16.98
N ASP A 112 10.13 9.15 -17.13
CA ASP A 112 10.69 8.00 -17.85
C ASP A 112 10.43 6.71 -17.09
N THR A 113 10.79 6.67 -15.81
CA THR A 113 10.54 5.53 -14.93
C THR A 113 9.04 5.28 -14.76
N ALA A 114 8.21 6.33 -14.68
CA ALA A 114 6.76 6.19 -14.66
C ALA A 114 6.23 5.48 -15.93
N ARG A 115 6.77 5.77 -17.11
CA ARG A 115 6.40 5.06 -18.35
C ARG A 115 6.81 3.58 -18.33
N GLU A 116 7.99 3.27 -17.80
CA GLU A 116 8.45 1.89 -17.66
C GLU A 116 7.51 1.09 -16.74
N ILE A 117 7.18 1.65 -15.57
CA ILE A 117 6.26 1.02 -14.61
C ILE A 117 4.85 0.92 -15.20
N ALA A 118 4.37 1.92 -15.95
CA ALA A 118 3.09 1.86 -16.65
C ALA A 118 3.00 0.71 -17.66
N GLY A 119 4.12 0.25 -18.22
CA GLY A 119 4.18 -0.94 -19.07
C GLY A 119 3.90 -2.25 -18.34
N LEU A 120 3.95 -2.27 -17.01
CA LEU A 120 3.61 -3.42 -16.16
C LEU A 120 2.13 -3.46 -15.79
N VAL A 121 1.39 -2.37 -16.03
CA VAL A 121 -0.02 -2.21 -15.65
C VAL A 121 -0.93 -2.70 -16.78
N PRO A 122 -1.90 -3.60 -16.50
CA PRO A 122 -2.84 -4.06 -17.51
C PRO A 122 -3.78 -2.94 -17.95
N ASP A 123 -4.34 -3.10 -19.14
CA ASP A 123 -5.25 -2.10 -19.71
C ASP A 123 -6.49 -1.87 -18.84
N HIS A 124 -6.95 -0.62 -18.80
CA HIS A 124 -8.14 -0.19 -18.06
C HIS A 124 -8.10 -0.38 -16.53
N ALA A 125 -6.93 -0.69 -15.96
CA ALA A 125 -6.78 -0.93 -14.53
C ALA A 125 -7.22 0.27 -13.68
N LEU A 126 -7.67 -0.01 -12.45
CA LEU A 126 -7.60 0.95 -11.36
C LEU A 126 -6.23 0.80 -10.68
N VAL A 127 -5.42 1.86 -10.74
CA VAL A 127 -4.17 1.98 -9.98
C VAL A 127 -4.47 2.68 -8.66
N MET A 128 -4.24 1.98 -7.57
CA MET A 128 -4.21 2.50 -6.21
C MET A 128 -2.75 2.84 -5.85
N ALA A 129 -2.45 4.10 -5.61
CA ALA A 129 -1.11 4.56 -5.18
C ALA A 129 -1.16 5.24 -3.81
N SER A 130 -0.02 5.39 -3.14
CA SER A 130 0.06 6.18 -1.91
C SER A 130 -0.40 7.62 -2.13
N TRP A 131 -1.06 8.21 -1.13
CA TRP A 131 -1.50 9.60 -1.18
C TRP A 131 -0.33 10.58 -0.99
N ASP A 132 -0.33 11.68 -1.75
CA ASP A 132 0.67 12.75 -1.66
C ASP A 132 0.59 13.57 -0.36
N GLY A 133 -0.50 13.41 0.41
CA GLY A 133 -0.64 13.95 1.77
C GLY A 133 0.04 13.11 2.85
N ASP A 134 0.67 11.97 2.50
CA ASP A 134 1.51 11.23 3.43
C ASP A 134 2.88 11.91 3.57
N PRO A 135 3.38 12.18 4.80
CA PRO A 135 4.64 12.90 5.04
C PRO A 135 5.92 12.13 4.68
N HIS A 136 5.81 10.93 4.10
CA HIS A 136 6.97 10.10 3.78
C HIS A 136 7.41 10.35 2.33
N ILE A 137 8.70 10.61 2.12
CA ILE A 137 9.24 10.98 0.80
C ILE A 137 8.91 9.97 -0.30
N ASP A 138 8.99 8.67 -0.01
CA ASP A 138 8.65 7.65 -1.00
C ASP A 138 7.16 7.62 -1.31
N HIS A 139 6.28 7.97 -0.36
CA HIS A 139 4.84 8.03 -0.62
C HIS A 139 4.52 9.21 -1.54
N GLU A 140 5.13 10.38 -1.30
CA GLU A 140 5.01 11.54 -2.18
C GLU A 140 5.53 11.24 -3.59
N ARG A 141 6.66 10.55 -3.69
CA ARG A 141 7.28 10.22 -4.98
C ARG A 141 6.48 9.17 -5.75
N VAL A 142 5.96 8.15 -5.08
CA VAL A 142 5.08 7.15 -5.70
C VAL A 142 3.75 7.77 -6.13
N ALA A 143 3.20 8.72 -5.38
CA ALA A 143 2.04 9.49 -5.82
C ALA A 143 2.33 10.24 -7.14
N ARG A 144 3.49 10.91 -7.23
CA ARG A 144 3.94 11.60 -8.46
C ARG A 144 4.16 10.65 -9.62
N LEU A 145 4.77 9.48 -9.39
CA LEU A 145 4.89 8.43 -10.42
C LEU A 145 3.51 8.04 -10.95
N ALA A 146 2.55 7.79 -10.06
CA ALA A 146 1.21 7.39 -10.45
C ALA A 146 0.48 8.47 -11.28
N CYS A 147 0.66 9.76 -10.93
CA CYS A 147 0.19 10.87 -11.75
C CYS A 147 0.83 10.88 -13.15
N HIS A 148 2.14 10.68 -13.24
CA HIS A 148 2.81 10.57 -14.54
C HIS A 148 2.32 9.37 -15.36
N MET A 149 2.10 8.21 -14.72
CA MET A 149 1.52 7.03 -15.36
C MET A 149 0.15 7.34 -15.95
N ALA A 150 -0.76 7.92 -15.16
CA ALA A 150 -2.13 8.24 -15.60
C ALA A 150 -2.15 9.29 -16.71
N ALA A 151 -1.23 10.26 -16.68
CA ALA A 151 -1.09 11.24 -17.76
C ALA A 151 -0.66 10.62 -19.09
N HIS A 152 0.13 9.53 -19.06
CA HIS A 152 0.60 8.83 -20.26
C HIS A 152 -0.32 7.68 -20.69
N ARG A 153 -1.17 7.19 -19.79
CA ARG A 153 -2.10 6.07 -20.00
C ARG A 153 -3.52 6.49 -19.67
N PRO A 154 -4.22 7.21 -20.57
CA PRO A 154 -5.57 7.72 -20.30
C PRO A 154 -6.63 6.61 -20.10
N ASP A 155 -6.29 5.36 -20.40
CA ASP A 155 -7.14 4.20 -20.15
C ASP A 155 -7.15 3.76 -18.67
N ILE A 156 -6.10 4.05 -17.89
CA ILE A 156 -6.04 3.68 -16.47
C ILE A 156 -6.82 4.70 -15.64
N ALA A 157 -7.52 4.20 -14.62
CA ALA A 157 -8.04 5.03 -13.55
C ALA A 157 -6.97 5.14 -12.45
N LEU A 158 -6.85 6.31 -11.85
CA LEU A 158 -5.98 6.55 -10.70
C LEU A 158 -6.84 6.87 -9.47
N ALA A 159 -6.46 6.31 -8.33
CA ALA A 159 -6.93 6.75 -7.03
C ALA A 159 -5.82 6.55 -5.98
N PHE A 160 -5.97 7.21 -4.84
CA PHE A 160 -4.97 7.19 -3.78
C PHE A 160 -5.47 6.51 -2.51
N TYR A 161 -4.55 5.95 -1.73
CA TYR A 161 -4.78 5.49 -0.37
C TYR A 161 -3.78 6.14 0.60
N PRO A 162 -4.23 6.64 1.77
CA PRO A 162 -3.34 7.21 2.77
C PRO A 162 -2.78 6.13 3.71
N ILE A 163 -1.51 6.20 4.10
CA ILE A 163 -0.93 5.38 5.18
C ILE A 163 -0.67 6.27 6.39
N TRP A 164 0.11 7.33 6.21
CA TRP A 164 0.53 8.21 7.29
C TRP A 164 -0.32 9.47 7.39
N GLY A 165 -0.73 10.02 6.25
CA GLY A 165 -1.52 11.25 6.12
C GLY A 165 -2.89 11.14 6.79
N ARG A 166 -3.43 9.92 6.93
CA ARG A 166 -4.67 9.67 7.70
C ARG A 166 -4.55 10.05 9.18
N PHE A 167 -3.35 10.14 9.76
CA PHE A 167 -3.14 10.58 11.14
C PHE A 167 -2.78 12.07 11.25
N GLY A 168 -2.57 12.73 10.10
CA GLY A 168 -2.18 14.12 10.00
C GLY A 168 -3.37 15.11 10.09
N LYS A 169 -3.06 16.37 9.74
CA LYS A 169 -4.03 17.48 9.66
C LYS A 169 -4.61 17.69 8.27
N HIS A 170 -3.89 17.26 7.22
CA HIS A 170 -4.37 17.36 5.84
C HIS A 170 -5.66 16.57 5.67
N THR A 171 -6.56 17.06 4.82
CA THR A 171 -7.82 16.40 4.48
C THR A 171 -7.96 16.35 2.96
N ALA A 172 -8.65 15.33 2.47
CA ALA A 172 -9.04 15.22 1.06
C ALA A 172 -10.45 14.62 0.97
N PRO A 173 -11.21 14.92 -0.10
CA PRO A 173 -12.43 14.18 -0.40
C PRO A 173 -12.11 12.69 -0.55
N ALA A 174 -12.72 11.87 0.31
CA ALA A 174 -12.42 10.45 0.39
C ALA A 174 -13.70 9.63 0.50
N ARG A 175 -13.62 8.35 0.14
CA ARG A 175 -14.66 7.35 0.34
C ARG A 175 -14.10 6.22 1.21
N MET A 176 -14.96 5.62 2.03
CA MET A 176 -14.61 4.43 2.82
C MET A 176 -14.99 3.16 2.05
N ILE A 177 -14.05 2.24 1.92
CA ILE A 177 -14.26 0.96 1.22
C ILE A 177 -14.99 -0.01 2.16
N ARG A 178 -16.13 -0.53 1.70
CA ARG A 178 -16.90 -1.53 2.41
C ARG A 178 -16.31 -2.93 2.15
N ALA A 179 -15.42 -3.35 3.03
CA ALA A 179 -14.81 -4.68 2.99
C ALA A 179 -15.71 -5.77 3.61
N SER A 180 -15.61 -6.98 3.08
CA SER A 180 -16.23 -8.17 3.67
C SER A 180 -15.59 -8.55 5.01
N ALA A 181 -16.29 -9.37 5.81
CA ALA A 181 -15.73 -9.90 7.05
C ALA A 181 -14.51 -10.81 6.78
N ALA A 182 -14.56 -11.59 5.69
CA ALA A 182 -13.45 -12.43 5.25
C ALA A 182 -12.24 -11.59 4.86
N ALA A 183 -12.43 -10.49 4.12
CA ALA A 183 -11.36 -9.57 3.76
C ALA A 183 -10.68 -8.95 4.99
N ARG A 184 -11.45 -8.56 6.02
CA ARG A 184 -10.87 -8.04 7.28
C ARG A 184 -10.04 -9.09 8.01
N ALA A 185 -10.52 -10.34 8.07
CA ALA A 185 -9.78 -11.44 8.67
C ALA A 185 -8.50 -11.78 7.89
N ALA A 186 -8.59 -11.82 6.55
CA ALA A 186 -7.44 -12.04 5.67
C ALA A 186 -6.41 -10.92 5.78
N LYS A 187 -6.85 -9.66 5.86
CA LYS A 187 -5.98 -8.51 6.12
C LYS A 187 -5.22 -8.64 7.44
N ALA A 188 -5.88 -9.10 8.51
CA ALA A 188 -5.21 -9.34 9.79
C ALA A 188 -4.12 -10.43 9.68
N ALA A 189 -4.42 -11.54 9.00
CA ALA A 189 -3.46 -12.61 8.76
C ALA A 189 -2.29 -12.16 7.86
N ALA A 190 -2.57 -11.36 6.84
CA ALA A 190 -1.56 -10.78 5.96
C ALA A 190 -0.67 -9.77 6.70
N LEU A 191 -1.25 -8.92 7.56
CA LEU A 191 -0.48 -7.95 8.34
C LEU A 191 0.51 -8.64 9.27
N ALA A 192 0.11 -9.76 9.89
CA ALA A 192 0.98 -10.56 10.73
C ALA A 192 2.18 -11.19 9.97
N CYS A 193 2.16 -11.22 8.64
CA CYS A 193 3.30 -11.68 7.85
C CYS A 193 4.46 -10.67 7.83
N HIS A 194 4.20 -9.38 8.04
CA HIS A 194 5.18 -8.28 8.03
C HIS A 194 5.89 -8.13 9.37
N ARG A 195 6.50 -9.22 9.85
CA ARG A 195 7.06 -9.34 11.20
C ARG A 195 8.19 -8.35 11.46
N THR A 196 9.01 -8.02 10.45
CA THR A 196 10.10 -7.05 10.59
C THR A 196 9.60 -5.65 10.95
N GLN A 197 8.34 -5.32 10.66
CA GLN A 197 7.75 -4.00 10.92
C GLN A 197 6.65 -4.03 11.99
N MET A 198 5.99 -5.18 12.20
CA MET A 198 4.83 -5.32 13.09
C MET A 198 5.17 -6.00 14.44
N SER A 199 6.43 -6.35 14.67
CA SER A 199 6.86 -7.04 15.90
C SER A 199 8.27 -6.62 16.32
N THR A 200 8.68 -7.05 17.52
CA THR A 200 10.04 -6.88 18.06
C THR A 200 11.01 -7.95 17.53
N LEU A 201 10.84 -8.41 16.28
CA LEU A 201 11.74 -9.40 15.66
C LEU A 201 13.18 -8.87 15.54
N ILE A 202 13.31 -7.57 15.30
CA ILE A 202 14.59 -6.86 15.24
C ILE A 202 14.72 -6.08 16.56
N ASP A 203 15.62 -6.51 17.43
CA ASP A 203 15.75 -6.01 18.80
C ASP A 203 17.10 -5.34 19.10
N ASP A 204 17.97 -5.20 18.09
CA ASP A 204 19.32 -4.65 18.21
C ASP A 204 19.51 -3.27 17.56
N ASP A 205 18.41 -2.57 17.21
CA ASP A 205 18.41 -1.16 16.83
C ASP A 205 17.34 -0.40 17.63
N ASP A 206 17.74 0.27 18.70
CA ASP A 206 16.84 1.05 19.59
C ASP A 206 16.03 2.15 18.87
N GLY A 207 16.44 2.52 17.65
CA GLY A 207 15.77 3.52 16.81
C GLY A 207 15.15 2.93 15.55
N GLY A 208 15.14 1.61 15.45
CA GLY A 208 14.50 0.88 14.38
C GLY A 208 12.99 1.09 14.39
N PHE A 209 12.38 1.07 13.21
CA PHE A 209 10.95 1.26 13.08
C PHE A 209 10.19 -0.01 13.48
N VAL A 210 9.29 0.12 14.45
CA VAL A 210 8.24 -0.86 14.74
C VAL A 210 6.91 -0.13 14.77
N MET A 211 5.94 -0.61 14.00
CA MET A 211 4.59 -0.05 13.96
C MET A 211 3.95 -0.20 15.34
N GLU A 212 3.50 0.90 15.92
CA GLU A 212 2.88 0.89 17.24
C GLU A 212 1.58 0.08 17.23
N ASP A 213 1.33 -0.70 18.29
CA ASP A 213 0.15 -1.57 18.41
C ASP A 213 -1.16 -0.86 18.13
N TRP A 214 -1.31 0.39 18.58
CA TRP A 214 -2.52 1.17 18.35
C TRP A 214 -2.70 1.55 16.87
N ARG A 215 -1.62 1.74 16.11
CA ARG A 215 -1.69 1.97 14.66
C ARG A 215 -2.02 0.69 13.93
N GLN A 216 -1.42 -0.44 14.32
CA GLN A 216 -1.80 -1.76 13.79
C GLN A 216 -3.30 -2.01 14.01
N ALA A 217 -3.79 -1.83 15.25
CA ALA A 217 -5.20 -1.94 15.59
C ALA A 217 -6.07 -0.95 14.80
N HIS A 218 -5.59 0.27 14.53
CA HIS A 218 -6.29 1.22 13.67
C HIS A 218 -6.46 0.69 12.24
N PHE A 219 -5.38 0.22 11.59
CA PHE A 219 -5.44 -0.30 10.22
C PHE A 219 -6.30 -1.57 10.08
N LEU A 220 -6.40 -2.37 11.15
CA LEU A 220 -7.25 -3.56 11.20
C LEU A 220 -8.73 -3.25 11.53
N GLY A 221 -8.96 -2.24 12.36
CA GLY A 221 -10.29 -1.88 12.85
C GLY A 221 -11.05 -0.85 12.02
N HIS A 222 -10.33 -0.03 11.24
CA HIS A 222 -10.93 1.04 10.43
C HIS A 222 -11.01 0.64 8.96
N ALA A 223 -12.00 1.20 8.27
CA ALA A 223 -12.17 0.98 6.84
C ALA A 223 -10.96 1.48 6.04
N GLU A 224 -10.66 0.80 4.94
CA GLU A 224 -9.74 1.30 3.93
C GLU A 224 -10.33 2.51 3.22
N ILE A 225 -9.46 3.39 2.75
CA ILE A 225 -9.82 4.71 2.27
C ILE A 225 -9.36 4.83 0.83
N VAL A 226 -10.24 5.32 -0.02
CA VAL A 226 -9.90 5.73 -1.38
C VAL A 226 -10.10 7.24 -1.52
N ILE A 227 -9.10 7.92 -2.05
CA ILE A 227 -9.06 9.35 -2.32
C ILE A 227 -9.05 9.52 -3.84
N ALA A 228 -9.89 10.39 -4.36
CA ALA A 228 -9.89 10.71 -5.79
C ALA A 228 -8.59 11.44 -6.16
N PRO A 229 -8.11 11.32 -7.41
CA PRO A 229 -6.88 11.97 -7.84
C PRO A 229 -6.97 13.50 -7.87
#